data_AF-A0A839P924-F1
#
_entry.id   AF-A0A839P924-F1
#
_cell.length_a   1.000
_cell.length_b   1.000
_cell.length_c   1.000
_cell.angle_alpha   90.00
_cell.angle_beta   90.00
_cell.angle_gamma   90.00
#
_symmetry.space_group_name_H-M   'P 1'
#
loop_
_entity.id
_entity.type
_entity.pdbx_description
1 polymer ?
#
loop_
_entity_poly.entity_id
_entity_poly.type
_entity_poly.pdbx_seq_one_letter_code
_entity_poly.pdbx_strand_id
1 'polypeptide(L)'
;MRVTLQAVLIGRVAPLGEKGAASAIAKTPVEGPVAVGPLGLAGDEQADRRFHGGPEKAVHHYALDHATAWRSELPGLPDLLEQPGAFGENFSSHGLTEACVCVGDLWRVGSTLLQVSQARQPCFKLNLRFSVPDMARRVQASGRTGWYYRVIETGVVAAGDALDLVERPHPDWPLSRLLHHFYVERLDASALREIAGLATLTESWRALAARRLASGAVEDWRRRLGEEG
;
A
#
# COMPACT_ATOMS: atom_id res chain seq x y z
N MET A 1 0.41 19.09 7.70
CA MET A 1 0.43 18.82 6.24
C MET A 1 -0.99 18.54 5.81
N ARG A 2 -1.43 19.06 4.65
CA ARG A 2 -2.79 18.87 4.13
C ARG A 2 -2.73 18.61 2.62
N VAL A 3 -3.44 17.57 2.15
CA VAL A 3 -3.67 17.30 0.73
C VAL A 3 -5.13 16.95 0.48
N THR A 4 -5.54 16.84 -0.78
CA THR A 4 -6.90 16.43 -1.16
C THR A 4 -6.93 14.97 -1.58
N LEU A 5 -7.92 14.23 -1.10
CA LEU A 5 -8.22 12.87 -1.55
C LEU A 5 -8.81 12.95 -2.97
N GLN A 6 -8.09 12.48 -3.97
CA GLN A 6 -8.49 12.61 -5.37
C GLN A 6 -9.53 11.56 -5.75
N ALA A 7 -9.39 10.34 -5.23
CA ALA A 7 -10.32 9.26 -5.51
C ALA A 7 -10.53 8.37 -4.30
N VAL A 8 -11.78 7.92 -4.15
CA VAL A 8 -12.19 6.80 -3.31
C VAL A 8 -12.58 5.67 -4.26
N LEU A 9 -12.02 4.49 -4.05
CA LEU A 9 -12.20 3.34 -4.92
C LEU A 9 -12.56 2.09 -4.13
N ILE A 10 -13.47 1.31 -4.70
CA ILE A 10 -13.88 0.01 -4.18
C ILE A 10 -13.85 -1.02 -5.31
N GLY A 11 -13.74 -2.29 -4.98
CA GLY A 11 -13.83 -3.37 -5.95
C GLY A 11 -14.37 -4.65 -5.34
N ARG A 12 -14.94 -5.48 -6.20
CA ARG A 12 -15.40 -6.83 -5.84
C ARG A 12 -14.38 -7.88 -6.27
N VAL A 13 -14.41 -9.03 -5.60
CA VAL A 13 -13.58 -10.16 -5.99
C VAL A 13 -14.04 -10.68 -7.36
N ALA A 14 -13.11 -10.73 -8.29
CA ALA A 14 -13.28 -11.30 -9.61
C ALA A 14 -12.08 -12.19 -9.99
N PRO A 15 -12.23 -13.12 -10.94
CA PRO A 15 -11.10 -13.86 -11.50
C PRO A 15 -10.11 -12.93 -12.19
N LEU A 16 -8.81 -13.14 -11.94
CA LEU A 16 -7.70 -12.36 -12.52
C LEU A 16 -6.72 -13.26 -13.27
N GLY A 17 -6.39 -12.85 -14.51
CA GLY A 17 -5.51 -13.59 -15.40
C GLY A 17 -6.12 -14.91 -15.91
N GLU A 18 -5.39 -15.60 -16.78
CA GLU A 18 -5.88 -16.81 -17.46
C GLU A 18 -6.26 -17.95 -16.49
N LYS A 19 -5.53 -18.08 -15.38
CA LYS A 19 -5.78 -19.09 -14.33
C LYS A 19 -6.90 -18.71 -13.37
N GLY A 20 -7.53 -17.54 -13.53
CA GLY A 20 -8.69 -17.12 -12.74
C GLY A 20 -8.40 -16.90 -11.27
N ALA A 21 -7.23 -16.34 -10.92
CA ALA A 21 -6.89 -16.08 -9.52
C ALA A 21 -7.84 -15.07 -8.88
N ALA A 22 -8.49 -15.39 -7.75
CA ALA A 22 -9.42 -14.49 -7.09
C ALA A 22 -8.73 -13.19 -6.62
N SER A 23 -9.27 -12.04 -7.01
CA SER A 23 -8.69 -10.73 -6.70
C SER A 23 -9.72 -9.60 -6.76
N ALA A 24 -9.61 -8.63 -5.86
CA ALA A 24 -10.33 -7.35 -5.92
C ALA A 24 -9.39 -6.19 -6.28
N ILE A 25 -8.35 -6.47 -7.08
CA ILE A 25 -7.34 -5.47 -7.47
C ILE A 25 -7.88 -4.46 -8.48
N ALA A 26 -8.88 -4.82 -9.28
CA ALA A 26 -9.50 -3.93 -10.26
C ALA A 26 -10.58 -3.08 -9.58
N LYS A 27 -10.16 -2.14 -8.73
CA LYS A 27 -11.06 -1.19 -8.08
C LYS A 27 -11.39 -0.04 -9.01
N THR A 28 -12.60 0.50 -8.89
CA THR A 28 -13.07 1.64 -9.66
C THR A 28 -13.44 2.79 -8.75
N PRO A 29 -13.25 4.06 -9.19
CA PRO A 29 -13.72 5.21 -8.44
C PRO A 29 -15.21 5.13 -8.15
N VAL A 30 -15.62 5.64 -6.99
CA VAL A 30 -17.02 5.81 -6.61
C VAL A 30 -17.32 7.26 -6.33
N GLU A 31 -18.55 7.66 -6.68
CA GLU A 31 -19.07 8.99 -6.41
C GLU A 31 -19.74 9.03 -5.03
N GLY A 32 -19.59 10.17 -4.35
CA GLY A 32 -20.25 10.44 -3.09
C GLY A 32 -19.60 9.79 -1.85
N PRO A 33 -20.26 9.91 -0.70
CA PRO A 33 -19.71 9.46 0.59
C PRO A 33 -19.73 7.93 0.75
N VAL A 34 -18.64 7.39 1.28
CA VAL A 34 -18.44 5.95 1.54
C VAL A 34 -18.10 5.74 3.01
N ALA A 35 -18.81 4.81 3.66
CA ALA A 35 -18.53 4.45 5.05
C ALA A 35 -17.20 3.68 5.15
N VAL A 36 -16.39 4.02 6.14
CA VAL A 36 -15.13 3.35 6.47
C VAL A 36 -15.28 2.63 7.80
N GLY A 37 -15.26 1.29 7.75
CA GLY A 37 -15.31 0.42 8.92
C GLY A 37 -13.95 -0.15 9.29
N PRO A 38 -13.85 -0.90 10.41
CA PRO A 38 -12.56 -1.43 10.91
C PRO A 38 -11.81 -2.34 9.93
N LEU A 39 -12.50 -2.90 8.93
CA LEU A 39 -11.94 -3.83 7.96
C LEU A 39 -11.84 -3.25 6.53
N GLY A 40 -12.27 -2.00 6.33
CA GLY A 40 -12.20 -1.33 5.03
C GLY A 40 -13.48 -0.56 4.67
N LEU A 41 -13.56 -0.18 3.40
CA LEU A 41 -14.65 0.63 2.85
C LEU A 41 -15.90 -0.22 2.61
N ALA A 42 -17.07 0.35 2.85
CA ALA A 42 -18.34 -0.28 2.50
C ALA A 42 -18.40 -0.54 0.98
N GLY A 43 -18.71 -1.78 0.61
CA GLY A 43 -18.75 -2.23 -0.79
C GLY A 43 -17.41 -2.68 -1.36
N ASP A 44 -16.30 -2.52 -0.63
CA ASP A 44 -15.00 -3.07 -1.01
C ASP A 44 -14.82 -4.50 -0.50
N GLU A 45 -14.22 -5.36 -1.32
CA GLU A 45 -13.94 -6.75 -0.98
C GLU A 45 -12.43 -7.06 -0.98
N GLN A 46 -12.07 -8.10 -0.22
CA GLN A 46 -10.70 -8.59 -0.12
C GLN A 46 -10.72 -10.11 -0.33
N ALA A 47 -10.16 -10.58 -1.45
CA ALA A 47 -10.12 -12.00 -1.79
C ALA A 47 -9.32 -12.85 -0.79
N ASP A 48 -8.34 -12.24 -0.12
CA ASP A 48 -7.46 -12.90 0.83
C ASP A 48 -7.21 -11.98 2.02
N ARG A 49 -7.96 -12.20 3.10
CA ARG A 49 -7.89 -11.39 4.31
C ARG A 49 -6.64 -11.68 5.15
N ARG A 50 -5.93 -12.79 4.90
CA ARG A 50 -4.70 -13.13 5.63
C ARG A 50 -3.52 -12.30 5.11
N PHE A 51 -3.42 -12.14 3.80
CA PHE A 51 -2.26 -11.49 3.17
C PHE A 51 -2.57 -10.08 2.65
N HIS A 52 -3.81 -9.82 2.22
CA HIS A 52 -4.19 -8.59 1.53
C HIS A 52 -5.33 -7.83 2.21
N GLY A 53 -5.59 -8.13 3.48
CA GLY A 53 -6.70 -7.56 4.22
C GLY A 53 -6.52 -7.59 5.74
N GLY A 54 -7.64 -7.41 6.43
CA GLY A 54 -7.68 -7.32 7.89
C GLY A 54 -7.51 -5.89 8.43
N PRO A 55 -7.59 -5.71 9.76
CA PRO A 55 -7.64 -4.38 10.38
C PRO A 55 -6.38 -3.55 10.14
N GLU A 56 -5.23 -4.22 9.98
CA GLU A 56 -3.94 -3.59 9.68
C GLU A 56 -3.79 -3.14 8.21
N LYS A 57 -4.72 -3.56 7.34
CA LYS A 57 -4.70 -3.31 5.88
C LYS A 57 -6.09 -2.89 5.39
N ALA A 58 -6.82 -2.16 6.22
CA ALA A 58 -8.20 -1.78 5.96
C ALA A 58 -8.34 -0.87 4.74
N VAL A 59 -7.40 0.06 4.56
CA VAL A 59 -7.41 1.02 3.44
C VAL A 59 -6.05 1.04 2.77
N HIS A 60 -6.00 0.76 1.46
CA HIS A 60 -4.78 0.89 0.65
C HIS A 60 -4.71 2.27 0.00
N HIS A 61 -3.58 2.97 0.11
CA HIS A 61 -3.34 4.27 -0.51
C HIS A 61 -2.24 4.16 -1.55
N TYR A 62 -2.45 4.76 -2.72
CA TYR A 62 -1.42 4.91 -3.74
C TYR A 62 -1.25 6.36 -4.21
N ALA A 63 -0.01 6.76 -4.40
CA ALA A 63 0.34 8.11 -4.82
C ALA A 63 0.17 8.27 -6.34
N LEU A 64 -0.64 9.24 -6.76
CA LEU A 64 -0.82 9.57 -8.17
C LEU A 64 0.41 10.28 -8.74
N ASP A 65 1.28 10.82 -7.90
CA ASP A 65 2.58 11.39 -8.27
C ASP A 65 3.45 10.41 -9.08
N HIS A 66 3.25 9.09 -8.88
CA HIS A 66 4.00 8.05 -9.57
C HIS A 66 3.54 7.81 -11.01
N ALA A 67 2.38 8.34 -11.43
CA ALA A 67 1.78 8.04 -12.72
C ALA A 67 2.67 8.43 -13.92
N THR A 68 3.39 9.55 -13.84
CA THR A 68 4.28 10.00 -14.92
C THR A 68 5.47 9.04 -15.10
N ALA A 69 6.09 8.60 -14.02
CA ALA A 69 7.17 7.62 -14.09
C ALA A 69 6.69 6.29 -14.68
N TRP A 70 5.54 5.78 -14.21
CA TRP A 70 4.97 4.55 -14.73
C TRP A 70 4.61 4.62 -16.21
N ARG A 71 4.02 5.73 -16.69
CA ARG A 71 3.72 5.92 -18.11
C ARG A 71 4.99 5.92 -18.96
N SER A 72 6.08 6.51 -18.47
CA SER A 72 7.37 6.48 -19.17
C SER A 72 7.99 5.08 -19.22
N GLU A 73 7.83 4.29 -18.15
CA GLU A 73 8.39 2.95 -18.03
C GLU A 73 7.52 1.86 -18.70
N LEU A 74 6.23 2.15 -18.93
CA LEU A 74 5.20 1.26 -19.47
C LEU A 74 4.40 1.94 -20.60
N PRO A 75 5.04 2.31 -21.73
CA PRO A 75 4.40 3.10 -22.78
C PRO A 75 3.21 2.39 -23.46
N GLY A 76 3.11 1.06 -23.33
CA GLY A 76 2.03 0.26 -23.94
C GLY A 76 0.78 0.05 -23.08
N LEU A 77 0.69 0.68 -21.90
CA LEU A 77 -0.46 0.52 -20.97
C LEU A 77 -1.11 1.87 -20.58
N PRO A 78 -1.38 2.80 -21.52
CA PRO A 78 -1.90 4.12 -21.18
C PRO A 78 -3.23 4.04 -20.43
N ASP A 79 -4.20 3.28 -20.94
CA ASP A 79 -5.57 3.23 -20.40
C ASP A 79 -5.63 2.80 -18.92
N LEU A 80 -4.79 1.84 -18.52
CA LEU A 80 -4.75 1.36 -17.13
C LEU A 80 -4.16 2.40 -16.19
N LEU A 81 -3.22 3.21 -16.67
CA LEU A 81 -2.52 4.23 -15.88
C LEU A 81 -3.16 5.63 -15.97
N GLU A 82 -4.17 5.81 -16.82
CA GLU A 82 -4.92 7.06 -16.97
C GLU A 82 -5.92 7.31 -15.82
N GLN A 83 -6.39 6.24 -15.17
CA GLN A 83 -7.33 6.32 -14.07
C GLN A 83 -6.71 5.79 -12.76
N PRO A 84 -7.07 6.37 -11.61
CA PRO A 84 -6.76 5.77 -10.31
C PRO A 84 -7.30 4.33 -10.20
N GLY A 85 -6.64 3.50 -9.38
CA GLY A 85 -7.06 2.12 -9.09
C GLY A 85 -6.19 1.04 -9.72
N ALA A 86 -5.24 1.41 -10.57
CA ALA A 86 -4.36 0.48 -11.27
C ALA A 86 -3.61 -0.48 -10.31
N PHE A 87 -3.29 -0.01 -9.11
CA PHE A 87 -2.52 -0.74 -8.11
C PHE A 87 -3.40 -1.38 -7.02
N GLY A 88 -4.72 -1.32 -7.19
CA GLY A 88 -5.73 -1.88 -6.28
C GLY A 88 -5.93 -1.08 -5.00
N GLU A 89 -5.57 0.20 -5.02
CA GLU A 89 -5.78 1.16 -3.96
C GLU A 89 -7.24 1.55 -3.76
N ASN A 90 -7.57 1.87 -2.51
CA ASN A 90 -8.84 2.46 -2.13
C ASN A 90 -8.76 3.99 -2.19
N PHE A 91 -7.60 4.56 -1.82
CA PHE A 91 -7.38 6.00 -1.80
C PHE A 91 -6.26 6.38 -2.77
N SER A 92 -6.49 7.46 -3.49
CA SER A 92 -5.48 8.06 -4.35
C SER A 92 -5.37 9.55 -4.08
N SER A 93 -4.16 10.09 -4.02
CA SER A 93 -3.90 11.52 -3.84
C SER A 93 -2.64 11.97 -4.56
N HIS A 94 -2.49 13.28 -4.71
CA HIS A 94 -1.22 13.93 -5.08
C HIS A 94 -0.53 14.53 -3.85
N GLY A 95 0.79 14.75 -3.93
CA GLY A 95 1.56 15.43 -2.89
C GLY A 95 1.90 14.58 -1.67
N LEU A 96 1.50 13.30 -1.67
CA LEU A 96 1.90 12.31 -0.68
C LEU A 96 2.61 11.16 -1.38
N THR A 97 3.83 10.85 -0.96
CA THR A 97 4.59 9.67 -1.41
C THR A 97 5.21 8.99 -0.20
N GLU A 98 5.80 7.81 -0.43
CA GLU A 98 6.53 7.05 0.58
C GLU A 98 7.67 7.87 1.22
N ALA A 99 8.16 8.92 0.55
CA ALA A 99 9.21 9.79 1.06
C ALA A 99 8.73 10.78 2.15
N CYS A 100 7.44 11.12 2.20
CA CYS A 100 6.91 12.11 3.15
C CYS A 100 5.85 11.56 4.12
N VAL A 101 5.38 10.32 3.89
CA VAL A 101 4.51 9.58 4.80
C VAL A 101 5.36 8.73 5.74
N CYS A 102 5.11 8.83 7.05
CA CYS A 102 5.87 8.09 8.06
C CYS A 102 5.06 6.95 8.69
N VAL A 103 5.78 5.95 9.21
CA VAL A 103 5.19 4.87 10.00
C VAL A 103 4.41 5.47 11.17
N GLY A 104 3.16 5.05 11.34
CA GLY A 104 2.32 5.50 12.44
C GLY A 104 1.72 6.89 12.29
N ASP A 105 1.92 7.61 11.17
CA ASP A 105 1.24 8.89 10.94
C ASP A 105 -0.27 8.74 11.10
N LEU A 106 -0.91 9.65 11.84
CA LEU A 106 -2.37 9.74 11.97
C LEU A 106 -2.91 10.78 10.99
N TRP A 107 -3.85 10.38 10.15
CA TRP A 107 -4.50 11.22 9.15
C TRP A 107 -5.99 11.27 9.38
N ARG A 108 -6.54 12.49 9.40
CA ARG A 108 -7.98 12.72 9.40
C ARG A 108 -8.46 12.97 7.99
N VAL A 109 -9.51 12.28 7.58
CA VAL A 109 -10.15 12.43 6.27
C VAL A 109 -11.65 12.22 6.41
N GLY A 110 -12.44 13.20 5.95
CA GLY A 110 -13.86 13.26 6.29
C GLY A 110 -14.07 13.19 7.81
N SER A 111 -14.88 12.23 8.28
CA SER A 111 -15.05 11.94 9.71
C SER A 111 -14.20 10.76 10.22
N THR A 112 -13.30 10.23 9.39
CA THR A 112 -12.49 9.04 9.70
C THR A 112 -11.11 9.44 10.20
N LEU A 113 -10.59 8.72 11.21
CA LEU A 113 -9.19 8.81 11.64
C LEU A 113 -8.46 7.52 11.27
N LEU A 114 -7.37 7.66 10.51
CA LEU A 114 -6.59 6.56 9.97
C LEU A 114 -5.15 6.62 10.48
N GLN A 115 -4.53 5.49 10.75
CA GLN A 115 -3.13 5.42 11.11
C GLN A 115 -2.34 4.58 10.11
N VAL A 116 -1.21 5.11 9.61
CA VAL A 116 -0.30 4.37 8.72
C VAL A 116 0.23 3.15 9.45
N SER A 117 -0.06 1.97 8.93
CA SER A 117 0.24 0.70 9.59
C SER A 117 1.50 0.04 9.04
N GLN A 118 1.69 0.11 7.72
CA GLN A 118 2.83 -0.46 7.00
C GLN A 118 2.86 0.05 5.56
N ALA A 119 4.02 -0.06 4.91
CA ALA A 119 4.08 -0.01 3.45
C ALA A 119 3.40 -1.22 2.81
N ARG A 120 3.03 -1.11 1.53
CA ARG A 120 2.45 -2.22 0.79
C ARG A 120 3.55 -3.09 0.19
N GLN A 121 3.48 -4.40 0.39
CA GLN A 121 4.37 -5.34 -0.30
C GLN A 121 3.76 -5.72 -1.66
N PRO A 122 4.46 -5.52 -2.78
CA PRO A 122 3.97 -5.95 -4.08
C PRO A 122 3.90 -7.48 -4.17
N CYS A 123 2.95 -7.97 -4.97
CA CYS A 123 2.74 -9.39 -5.20
C CYS A 123 2.42 -9.69 -6.68
N PHE A 124 2.55 -10.94 -7.09
CA PHE A 124 2.39 -11.42 -8.47
C PHE A 124 1.04 -11.05 -9.12
N LYS A 125 -0.01 -10.72 -8.35
CA LYS A 125 -1.28 -10.24 -8.90
C LYS A 125 -1.11 -8.95 -9.71
N LEU A 126 -0.06 -8.14 -9.44
CA LEU A 126 0.30 -7.02 -10.31
C LEU A 126 0.75 -7.47 -11.70
N ASN A 127 1.53 -8.56 -11.78
CA ASN A 127 2.00 -9.08 -13.06
C ASN A 127 0.81 -9.44 -13.95
N LEU A 128 -0.20 -10.08 -13.34
CA LEU A 128 -1.46 -10.42 -14.02
C LEU A 128 -2.29 -9.20 -14.38
N ARG A 129 -2.42 -8.21 -13.47
CA ARG A 129 -3.24 -7.00 -13.70
C ARG A 129 -2.70 -6.12 -14.82
N PHE A 130 -1.38 -5.99 -14.91
CA PHE A 130 -0.70 -5.17 -15.90
C PHE A 130 -0.33 -5.95 -17.16
N SER A 131 -0.49 -7.28 -17.19
CA SER A 131 0.05 -8.16 -18.23
C SER A 131 1.56 -7.93 -18.47
N VAL A 132 2.30 -7.65 -17.40
CA VAL A 132 3.74 -7.38 -17.40
C VAL A 132 4.40 -8.36 -16.43
N PRO A 133 5.17 -9.36 -16.93
CA PRO A 133 5.63 -10.48 -16.11
C PRO A 133 6.42 -10.12 -14.85
N ASP A 134 7.12 -8.98 -14.85
CA ASP A 134 7.98 -8.52 -13.77
C ASP A 134 7.43 -7.30 -13.02
N MET A 135 6.14 -6.95 -13.18
CA MET A 135 5.56 -5.73 -12.62
C MET A 135 5.70 -5.63 -11.09
N ALA A 136 5.48 -6.73 -10.37
CA ALA A 136 5.66 -6.79 -8.92
C ALA A 136 7.10 -6.49 -8.51
N ARG A 137 8.09 -6.95 -9.29
CA ARG A 137 9.50 -6.64 -9.07
C ARG A 137 9.78 -5.16 -9.34
N ARG A 138 9.26 -4.59 -10.43
CA ARG A 138 9.44 -3.15 -10.73
C ARG A 138 8.88 -2.26 -9.62
N VAL A 139 7.69 -2.59 -9.11
CA VAL A 139 7.09 -1.88 -7.97
C VAL A 139 7.97 -1.99 -6.73
N GLN A 140 8.53 -3.17 -6.46
CA GLN A 140 9.43 -3.34 -5.32
C GLN A 140 10.73 -2.55 -5.47
N ALA A 141 11.35 -2.65 -6.64
CA ALA A 141 12.66 -2.04 -6.91
C ALA A 141 12.60 -0.51 -6.91
N SER A 142 11.50 0.06 -7.39
CA SER A 142 11.29 1.52 -7.40
C SER A 142 10.87 2.10 -6.04
N GLY A 143 10.37 1.28 -5.11
CA GLY A 143 9.81 1.75 -3.84
C GLY A 143 8.46 2.47 -3.96
N ARG A 144 7.89 2.57 -5.17
CA ARG A 144 6.57 3.17 -5.46
C ARG A 144 5.46 2.18 -5.14
N THR A 145 5.35 1.79 -3.87
CA THR A 145 4.53 0.66 -3.45
C THR A 145 3.11 1.02 -3.04
N GLY A 146 2.89 2.25 -2.58
CA GLY A 146 1.75 2.60 -1.75
C GLY A 146 1.89 2.09 -0.32
N TRP A 147 0.87 2.31 0.49
CA TRP A 147 0.84 1.96 1.92
C TRP A 147 -0.56 1.64 2.41
N TYR A 148 -0.62 1.08 3.62
CA TYR A 148 -1.88 0.74 4.26
C TYR A 148 -2.14 1.61 5.48
N TYR A 149 -3.42 1.81 5.75
CA TYR A 149 -3.91 2.32 7.02
C TYR A 149 -4.68 1.25 7.78
N ARG A 150 -4.59 1.34 9.11
CA ARG A 150 -5.61 0.83 10.04
C ARG A 150 -6.59 1.94 10.40
N VAL A 151 -7.81 1.58 10.75
CA VAL A 151 -8.87 2.54 11.14
C VAL A 151 -8.84 2.73 12.66
N ILE A 152 -8.67 3.97 13.09
CA ILE A 152 -8.70 4.36 14.52
C ILE A 152 -10.11 4.82 14.91
N GLU A 153 -10.71 5.67 14.09
CA GLU A 153 -12.10 6.12 14.23
C GLU A 153 -12.83 5.82 12.91
N THR A 154 -13.90 5.03 12.99
CA THR A 154 -14.78 4.77 11.84
C THR A 154 -15.53 6.03 11.44
N GLY A 155 -15.85 6.17 10.16
CA GLY A 155 -16.54 7.37 9.69
C GLY A 155 -16.98 7.24 8.25
N VAL A 156 -17.05 8.38 7.58
CA VAL A 156 -17.42 8.51 6.18
C VAL A 156 -16.38 9.38 5.49
N VAL A 157 -16.05 9.03 4.26
CA VAL A 157 -15.10 9.74 3.39
C VAL A 157 -15.69 9.92 2.00
N ALA A 158 -15.30 10.96 1.30
CA ALA A 158 -15.62 11.17 -0.11
C ALA A 158 -14.38 11.67 -0.86
N ALA A 159 -14.35 11.46 -2.18
CA ALA A 159 -13.40 12.17 -3.04
C ALA A 159 -13.60 13.69 -2.88
N GLY A 160 -12.51 14.45 -2.82
CA GLY A 160 -12.51 15.88 -2.51
C GLY A 160 -12.29 16.20 -1.03
N ASP A 161 -12.43 15.24 -0.12
CA ASP A 161 -12.11 15.46 1.30
C ASP A 161 -10.63 15.80 1.50
N ALA A 162 -10.36 16.62 2.50
CA ALA A 162 -8.99 16.87 2.93
C ALA A 162 -8.44 15.68 3.72
N LEU A 163 -7.19 15.30 3.43
CA LEU A 163 -6.35 14.50 4.33
C LEU A 163 -5.46 15.44 5.13
N ASP A 164 -5.72 15.54 6.43
CA ASP A 164 -4.98 16.35 7.38
C ASP A 164 -4.12 15.47 8.28
N LEU A 165 -2.80 15.73 8.30
CA LEU A 165 -1.90 15.05 9.23
C LEU A 165 -2.17 15.59 10.64
N VAL A 166 -2.60 14.70 11.53
CA VAL A 166 -2.92 14.98 12.94
C VAL A 166 -1.70 14.78 13.82
N GLU A 167 -1.00 13.66 13.65
CA GLU A 167 0.13 13.28 14.49
C GLU A 167 1.17 12.48 13.68
N ARG A 168 2.44 12.65 14.05
CA ARG A 168 3.59 11.95 13.45
C ARG A 168 4.47 11.37 14.57
N PRO A 169 4.22 10.14 15.03
CA PRO A 169 4.95 9.56 16.15
C PRO A 169 6.39 9.14 15.78
N HIS A 170 6.66 8.84 14.51
CA HIS A 170 7.98 8.38 14.04
C HIS A 170 8.50 9.22 12.86
N PRO A 171 8.84 10.50 13.07
CA PRO A 171 9.23 11.41 11.99
C PRO A 171 10.49 10.96 11.21
N ASP A 172 11.38 10.22 11.85
CA ASP A 172 12.61 9.70 11.23
C ASP A 172 12.39 8.41 10.43
N TRP A 173 11.15 7.92 10.36
CA TRP A 173 10.77 6.69 9.66
C TRP A 173 9.76 6.95 8.54
N PRO A 174 10.14 7.72 7.50
CA PRO A 174 9.38 7.74 6.26
C PRO A 174 9.34 6.32 5.67
N LEU A 175 8.25 5.99 4.99
CA LEU A 175 8.07 4.67 4.39
C LEU A 175 9.17 4.34 3.37
N SER A 176 9.76 5.34 2.71
CA SER A 176 10.91 5.17 1.82
C SER A 176 12.14 4.61 2.55
N ARG A 177 12.45 5.11 3.76
CA ARG A 177 13.53 4.57 4.62
C ARG A 177 13.22 3.14 5.05
N LEU A 178 11.99 2.88 5.44
CA LEU A 178 11.54 1.52 5.78
C LEU A 178 11.77 0.58 4.59
N LEU A 179 11.25 0.92 3.42
CA LEU A 179 11.37 0.13 2.19
C LEU A 179 12.83 -0.08 1.77
N HIS A 180 13.67 0.95 1.91
CA HIS A 180 15.10 0.85 1.64
C HIS A 180 15.78 -0.27 2.45
N HIS A 181 15.54 -0.33 3.77
CA HIS A 181 16.10 -1.40 4.60
C HIS A 181 15.41 -2.76 4.40
N PHE A 182 14.25 -2.82 3.77
CA PHE A 182 13.64 -4.10 3.40
C PHE A 182 14.08 -4.63 2.04
N TYR A 183 14.45 -3.77 1.10
CA TYR A 183 14.70 -4.14 -0.29
C TYR A 183 16.11 -3.86 -0.82
N VAL A 184 16.86 -2.94 -0.21
CA VAL A 184 18.21 -2.53 -0.63
C VAL A 184 19.25 -2.93 0.43
N GLU A 185 19.27 -2.25 1.57
CA GLU A 185 20.20 -2.50 2.68
C GLU A 185 19.60 -3.47 3.70
N ARG A 186 19.45 -4.71 3.26
CA ARG A 186 18.52 -5.70 3.86
C ARG A 186 18.93 -6.27 5.21
N LEU A 187 20.19 -6.09 5.59
CA LEU A 187 20.82 -6.69 6.77
C LEU A 187 21.53 -5.66 7.65
N ASP A 188 21.19 -4.37 7.52
CA ASP A 188 21.65 -3.35 8.46
C ASP A 188 21.10 -3.64 9.87
N ALA A 189 21.98 -4.08 10.77
CA ALA A 189 21.60 -4.51 12.10
C ALA A 189 21.07 -3.36 12.98
N SER A 190 21.51 -2.11 12.77
CA SER A 190 21.01 -0.96 13.52
C SER A 190 19.58 -0.65 13.08
N ALA A 191 19.38 -0.50 11.77
CA ALA A 191 18.09 -0.18 11.20
C ALA A 191 17.05 -1.29 11.50
N LEU A 192 17.43 -2.57 11.36
CA LEU A 192 16.51 -3.68 11.67
C LEU A 192 16.09 -3.70 13.14
N ARG A 193 16.97 -3.32 14.07
CA ARG A 193 16.65 -3.22 15.50
C ARG A 193 15.67 -2.08 15.76
N GLU A 194 15.89 -0.91 15.15
CA GLU A 194 14.97 0.23 15.24
C GLU A 194 13.60 -0.12 14.66
N ILE A 195 13.55 -0.74 13.46
CA ILE A 195 12.30 -1.16 12.81
C ILE A 195 11.52 -2.14 13.69
N ALA A 196 12.19 -3.12 14.30
CA ALA A 196 11.54 -4.07 15.20
C ALA A 196 10.91 -3.39 16.43
N GLY A 197 11.40 -2.21 16.82
CA GLY A 197 10.89 -1.41 17.94
C GLY A 197 9.78 -0.41 17.58
N LEU A 198 9.41 -0.24 16.30
CA LEU A 198 8.37 0.72 15.89
C LEU A 198 6.97 0.25 16.30
N ALA A 199 6.51 0.62 17.49
CA ALA A 199 5.27 0.11 18.09
C ALA A 199 4.01 0.25 17.19
N THR A 200 3.96 1.28 16.34
CA THR A 200 2.84 1.52 15.42
C THR A 200 2.98 0.75 14.09
N LEU A 201 4.12 0.11 13.81
CA LEU A 201 4.31 -0.77 12.66
C LEU A 201 3.65 -2.13 12.91
N THR A 202 3.08 -2.74 11.88
CA THR A 202 2.43 -4.05 12.04
C THR A 202 3.40 -5.11 12.56
N GLU A 203 2.87 -6.03 13.38
CA GLU A 203 3.65 -7.13 13.96
C GLU A 203 4.38 -7.93 12.88
N SER A 204 3.76 -8.15 11.72
CA SER A 204 4.37 -8.91 10.63
C SER A 204 5.67 -8.29 10.10
N TRP A 205 5.74 -6.95 10.03
CA TRP A 205 6.94 -6.24 9.59
C TRP A 205 7.99 -6.16 10.70
N ARG A 206 7.57 -5.93 11.96
CA ARG A 206 8.47 -5.95 13.12
C ARG A 206 9.14 -7.32 13.29
N ALA A 207 8.34 -8.39 13.22
CA ALA A 207 8.83 -9.77 13.29
C ALA A 207 9.73 -10.13 12.10
N LEU A 208 9.46 -9.59 10.91
CA LEU A 208 10.35 -9.77 9.75
C LEU A 208 11.71 -9.13 9.99
N ALA A 209 11.75 -7.90 10.51
CA ALA A 209 13.00 -7.22 10.86
C ALA A 209 13.78 -7.98 11.94
N ALA A 210 13.10 -8.38 13.02
CA ALA A 210 13.69 -9.17 14.10
C ALA A 210 14.24 -10.52 13.59
N ARG A 211 13.52 -11.19 12.67
CA ARG A 211 13.98 -12.44 12.07
C ARG A 211 15.26 -12.24 11.24
N ARG A 212 15.31 -11.20 10.40
CA ARG A 212 16.51 -10.88 9.61
C ARG A 212 17.70 -10.54 10.51
N LEU A 213 17.45 -9.79 11.58
CA LEU A 213 18.48 -9.45 12.57
C LEU A 213 19.03 -10.72 13.26
N ALA A 214 18.17 -11.67 13.62
CA ALA A 214 18.56 -12.91 14.27
C ALA A 214 19.24 -13.90 13.32
N SER A 215 18.77 -14.02 12.08
CA SER A 215 19.26 -15.02 11.12
C SER A 215 20.44 -14.54 10.26
N GLY A 216 20.62 -13.23 10.12
CA GLY A 216 21.55 -12.66 9.14
C GLY A 216 21.16 -12.97 7.68
N ALA A 217 19.90 -13.35 7.42
CA ALA A 217 19.46 -13.83 6.13
C ALA A 217 18.15 -13.18 5.68
N VAL A 218 18.03 -12.97 4.36
CA VAL A 218 16.83 -12.44 3.70
C VAL A 218 15.93 -13.60 3.24
N GLU A 219 14.64 -13.49 3.52
CA GLU A 219 13.64 -14.45 3.06
C GLU A 219 13.49 -14.46 1.53
N ASP A 220 13.09 -15.60 0.98
CA ASP A 220 12.84 -15.73 -0.45
C ASP A 220 11.61 -14.92 -0.88
N TRP A 221 11.73 -14.18 -1.98
CA TRP A 221 10.67 -13.38 -2.56
C TRP A 221 10.03 -14.00 -3.80
N ARG A 222 10.62 -15.06 -4.37
CA ARG A 222 10.26 -15.59 -5.70
C ARG A 222 8.76 -15.88 -5.80
N ARG A 223 8.22 -16.63 -4.83
CA ARG A 223 6.79 -16.93 -4.74
C ARG A 223 5.90 -15.69 -4.70
N ARG A 224 6.27 -14.69 -3.89
CA ARG A 224 5.48 -13.46 -3.72
C ARG A 224 5.49 -12.64 -5.00
N LEU A 225 6.64 -12.55 -5.67
CA LEU A 225 6.82 -11.74 -6.87
C LEU A 225 6.41 -12.46 -8.15
N GLY A 226 6.12 -13.77 -8.11
CA GLY A 226 5.74 -14.55 -9.28
C GLY A 226 6.93 -14.91 -10.17
N GLU A 227 8.10 -15.11 -9.56
CA GLU A 227 9.37 -15.45 -10.23
C GLU A 227 9.67 -16.97 -10.16
N GLU A 228 8.70 -17.76 -9.71
CA GLU A 228 8.75 -19.21 -9.82
C GLU A 228 8.39 -19.57 -11.26
N GLY A 229 9.38 -20.10 -11.99
CA GLY A 229 9.23 -20.58 -13.36
C GLY A 229 8.27 -21.76 -13.49
#